data_AF-A0A926WE28-F1
#
_entry.id   AF-A0A926WE28-F1
#
_cell.length_a   1.000
_cell.length_b   1.000
_cell.length_c   1.000
_cell.angle_alpha   90.00
_cell.angle_beta   90.00
_cell.angle_gamma   90.00
#
_symmetry.space_group_name_H-M   'P 1'
#
loop_
_entity.id
_entity.type
_entity.pdbx_description
1 polymer ?
#
loop_
_entity_poly.entity_id
_entity_poly.type
_entity_poly.pdbx_seq_one_letter_code
_entity_poly.pdbx_strand_id
1 'polypeptide(L)'
;MIHKFNFVIQVIVSTLVIASAVNPAHALPGENIVNVLEWVKTKPQLPTLEYSSETLTYFGKKGNLQFFISEYPTDDFSYLYPPSSYIHSETIEISKEPQIKFSQKTDQAIQLVKDIYNTKIANDYRRSQYGAKINGMTFYKGKLFAYITIDSKDNSSWEIIHLNSWQQEIDNAKLSSFILKPNMG
;
A
#
# COMPACT_ATOMS: atom_id res chain seq x y z
N MET A 1 -21.32 -56.05 -35.32
CA MET A 1 -21.66 -56.20 -33.89
C MET A 1 -20.37 -56.50 -33.14
N ILE A 2 -20.18 -55.84 -31.99
CA ILE A 2 -19.18 -56.10 -30.92
C ILE A 2 -17.79 -55.45 -31.09
N HIS A 3 -17.50 -54.67 -30.04
CA HIS A 3 -16.37 -53.78 -29.75
C HIS A 3 -15.13 -54.50 -29.16
N LYS A 4 -14.08 -53.67 -28.97
CA LYS A 4 -13.00 -53.70 -27.94
C LYS A 4 -11.69 -54.34 -28.44
N PHE A 5 -10.49 -53.84 -28.14
CA PHE A 5 -10.01 -53.10 -26.96
C PHE A 5 -8.98 -52.03 -27.38
N ASN A 6 -9.22 -50.76 -27.02
CA ASN A 6 -8.18 -49.73 -27.00
C ASN A 6 -7.40 -49.87 -25.68
N PHE A 7 -6.09 -50.06 -25.77
CA PHE A 7 -5.19 -50.05 -24.61
C PHE A 7 -4.56 -48.67 -24.43
N VAL A 8 -4.52 -48.27 -23.16
CA VAL A 8 -4.27 -46.96 -22.59
C VAL A 8 -2.77 -46.65 -22.57
N ILE A 9 -2.38 -45.41 -22.88
CA ILE A 9 -1.32 -44.72 -22.13
C ILE A 9 -1.76 -43.26 -21.89
N GLN A 10 -2.24 -43.00 -20.68
CA GLN A 10 -2.32 -41.66 -20.11
C GLN A 10 -0.90 -41.19 -19.80
N VAL A 11 -0.45 -40.10 -20.43
CA VAL A 11 0.67 -39.30 -19.92
C VAL A 11 0.05 -38.11 -19.20
N ILE A 12 -0.13 -38.25 -17.89
CA ILE A 12 -0.46 -37.13 -17.02
C ILE A 12 0.84 -36.35 -16.83
N VAL A 13 1.00 -35.26 -17.57
CA VAL A 13 2.09 -34.31 -17.35
C VAL A 13 1.74 -33.52 -16.08
N SER A 14 2.32 -33.93 -14.95
CA SER A 14 2.34 -33.13 -13.73
C SER A 14 3.17 -31.88 -13.96
N THR A 15 2.53 -30.73 -14.16
CA THR A 15 3.18 -29.43 -14.06
C THR A 15 3.06 -28.91 -12.63
N LEU A 16 4.23 -28.84 -12.00
CA LEU A 16 4.59 -28.13 -10.78
C LEU A 16 3.62 -26.98 -10.43
N VAL A 17 2.83 -27.14 -9.37
CA VAL A 17 2.25 -25.99 -8.68
C VAL A 17 3.42 -25.30 -8.01
N ILE A 18 3.93 -24.23 -8.61
CA ILE A 18 4.69 -23.24 -7.86
C ILE A 18 3.67 -22.70 -6.86
N ALA A 19 3.70 -23.22 -5.63
CA ALA A 19 3.10 -22.53 -4.51
C ALA A 19 3.87 -21.23 -4.42
N SER A 20 3.43 -20.19 -5.13
CA SER A 20 3.71 -18.82 -4.77
C SER A 20 3.15 -18.74 -3.36
N ALA A 21 4.03 -18.91 -2.37
CA ALA A 21 3.75 -18.55 -1.01
C ALA A 21 3.26 -17.12 -1.12
N VAL A 22 1.94 -16.96 -1.02
CA VAL A 22 1.32 -15.65 -0.93
C VAL A 22 1.71 -15.21 0.45
N ASN A 23 2.95 -14.75 0.61
CA ASN A 23 3.39 -14.14 1.85
C ASN A 23 2.33 -13.08 2.13
N PRO A 24 1.69 -13.13 3.32
CA PRO A 24 0.72 -12.12 3.68
C PRO A 24 1.35 -10.74 3.43
N ALA A 25 0.55 -9.80 2.95
CA ALA A 25 0.99 -8.43 2.94
C ALA A 25 1.09 -8.02 4.41
N HIS A 26 2.32 -7.82 4.90
CA HIS A 26 2.55 -7.46 6.30
C HIS A 26 2.76 -5.96 6.51
N ALA A 27 3.02 -5.19 5.44
CA ALA A 27 2.96 -3.74 5.50
C ALA A 27 1.51 -3.26 5.30
N LEU A 28 0.62 -3.64 6.22
CA LEU A 28 -0.76 -3.17 6.22
C LEU A 28 -1.06 -2.45 7.55
N PRO A 29 -1.98 -1.46 7.53
CA PRO A 29 -2.36 -0.77 8.74
C PRO A 29 -2.81 -1.76 9.83
N GLY A 30 -2.21 -1.62 11.02
CA GLY A 30 -2.46 -2.47 12.19
C GLY A 30 -1.54 -3.69 12.33
N GLU A 31 -0.63 -3.90 11.39
CA GLU A 31 0.43 -4.91 11.52
C GLU A 31 1.55 -4.45 12.43
N ASN A 32 2.28 -5.40 13.03
CA ASN A 32 3.42 -5.08 13.87
C ASN A 32 4.65 -4.71 13.01
N ILE A 33 5.32 -3.62 13.34
CA ILE A 33 6.50 -3.10 12.65
C ILE A 33 7.61 -4.15 12.50
N VAL A 34 7.82 -5.02 13.49
CA VAL A 34 8.83 -6.09 13.40
C VAL A 34 8.50 -7.02 12.23
N ASN A 35 7.25 -7.45 12.10
CA ASN A 35 6.79 -8.29 10.99
C ASN A 35 6.93 -7.54 9.66
N VAL A 36 6.64 -6.24 9.65
CA VAL A 36 6.76 -5.42 8.45
C VAL A 36 8.22 -5.33 7.99
N LEU A 37 9.14 -5.03 8.91
CA LEU A 37 10.57 -4.94 8.62
C LEU A 37 11.16 -6.27 8.13
N GLU A 38 10.71 -7.40 8.69
CA GLU A 38 11.09 -8.73 8.19
C GLU A 38 10.51 -8.99 6.80
N TRP A 39 9.24 -8.67 6.58
CA TRP A 39 8.59 -8.84 5.28
C TRP A 39 9.23 -8.00 4.18
N VAL A 40 9.59 -6.74 4.45
CA VAL A 40 10.27 -5.88 3.47
C VAL A 40 11.57 -6.51 2.98
N LYS A 41 12.34 -7.19 3.85
CA LYS A 41 13.56 -7.91 3.46
C LYS A 41 13.29 -9.06 2.48
N THR A 42 12.08 -9.61 2.47
CA THR A 42 11.66 -10.66 1.53
C THR A 42 11.23 -10.11 0.16
N LYS A 43 11.17 -8.79 -0.02
CA LYS A 43 10.68 -8.11 -1.23
C LYS A 43 11.84 -7.44 -1.97
N PRO A 44 12.43 -8.08 -3.00
CA PRO A 44 13.60 -7.55 -3.70
C PRO A 44 13.38 -6.19 -4.36
N GLN A 45 12.15 -5.80 -4.66
CA GLN A 45 11.82 -4.51 -5.24
C GLN A 45 11.76 -3.37 -4.23
N LEU A 46 11.63 -3.67 -2.93
CA LEU A 46 11.56 -2.66 -1.88
C LEU A 46 12.97 -2.25 -1.41
N PRO A 47 13.11 -1.01 -0.90
CA PRO A 47 14.34 -0.56 -0.28
C PRO A 47 14.55 -1.21 1.09
N THR A 48 15.80 -1.19 1.57
CA THR A 48 16.05 -1.34 3.02
C THR A 48 15.51 -0.10 3.72
N LEU A 49 14.90 -0.28 4.89
CA LEU A 49 14.29 0.80 5.65
C LEU A 49 15.17 1.25 6.79
N GLU A 50 15.25 2.56 6.96
CA GLU A 50 15.92 3.26 8.04
C GLU A 50 14.88 3.99 8.89
N TYR A 51 15.10 4.05 10.21
CA TYR A 51 14.20 4.71 11.13
C TYR A 51 14.61 6.17 11.35
N SER A 52 13.67 7.08 11.22
CA SER A 52 13.81 8.48 11.62
C SER A 52 13.00 8.74 12.89
N SER A 53 13.68 9.05 13.98
CA SER A 53 13.04 9.43 15.25
C SER A 53 12.40 10.82 15.20
N GLU A 54 12.84 11.69 14.29
CA GLU A 54 12.28 13.04 14.14
C GLU A 54 10.86 12.99 13.54
N THR A 55 10.63 12.05 12.64
CA THR A 55 9.36 11.89 11.93
C THR A 55 8.58 10.65 12.35
N LEU A 56 9.11 9.87 13.31
CA LEU A 56 8.55 8.58 13.76
C LEU A 56 8.17 7.67 12.58
N THR A 57 9.04 7.62 11.57
CA THR A 57 8.76 6.97 10.28
C THR A 57 9.94 6.08 9.89
N TYR A 58 9.64 4.89 9.39
CA TYR A 58 10.63 4.10 8.63
C TYR A 58 10.54 4.47 7.16
N PHE A 59 11.67 4.74 6.52
CA PHE A 59 11.71 5.12 5.13
C PHE A 59 12.89 4.50 4.40
N GLY A 60 12.75 4.38 3.08
CA GLY A 60 13.85 3.95 2.22
C GLY A 60 13.59 4.28 0.76
N LYS A 61 14.65 4.26 -0.04
CA LYS A 61 14.60 4.53 -1.48
C LYS A 61 15.36 3.48 -2.29
N LYS A 62 14.75 2.99 -3.37
CA LYS A 62 15.37 2.10 -4.34
C LYS A 62 15.01 2.53 -5.75
N GLY A 63 16.00 3.11 -6.45
CA GLY A 63 15.75 3.74 -7.75
C GLY A 63 14.72 4.86 -7.63
N ASN A 64 13.63 4.75 -8.39
CA ASN A 64 12.54 5.72 -8.42
C ASN A 64 11.45 5.45 -7.37
N LEU A 65 11.50 4.29 -6.70
CA LEU A 65 10.54 3.90 -5.66
C LEU A 65 11.03 4.31 -4.29
N GLN A 66 10.17 5.00 -3.55
CA GLN A 66 10.30 5.28 -2.13
C GLN A 66 9.20 4.56 -1.37
N PHE A 67 9.53 4.07 -0.18
CA PHE A 67 8.61 3.35 0.68
C PHE A 67 8.69 3.94 2.08
N PHE A 68 7.53 4.27 2.64
CA PHE A 68 7.40 4.89 3.96
C PHE A 68 6.41 4.09 4.80
N ILE A 69 6.69 3.99 6.09
CA ILE A 69 5.85 3.38 7.09
C ILE A 69 5.74 4.36 8.25
N SER A 70 4.54 4.87 8.48
CA SER A 70 4.24 5.76 9.58
C SER A 70 3.65 4.96 10.74
N GLU A 71 4.21 5.13 11.94
CA GLU A 71 3.66 4.56 13.16
C GLU A 71 2.54 5.45 13.71
N TYR A 72 1.64 4.90 14.54
CA TYR A 72 0.68 5.74 15.25
C TYR A 72 1.45 6.74 16.13
N PRO A 73 1.09 8.05 16.11
CA PRO A 73 1.55 8.95 17.13
C PRO A 73 0.98 8.43 18.44
N THR A 74 1.84 7.87 19.27
CA THR A 74 1.42 7.31 20.53
C THR A 74 0.94 8.45 21.41
N ASP A 75 -0.31 8.35 21.84
CA ASP A 75 -0.96 9.28 22.74
C ASP A 75 -0.12 9.51 24.01
N ASP A 76 -0.31 10.70 24.61
CA ASP A 76 0.60 11.53 25.45
C ASP A 76 1.24 10.89 26.72
N PHE A 77 1.14 9.57 26.91
CA PHE A 77 1.72 8.83 28.04
C PHE A 77 2.69 7.70 27.62
N SER A 78 3.04 7.66 26.36
CA SER A 78 3.79 6.58 25.70
C SER A 78 5.29 6.79 25.64
N TYR A 79 5.83 7.93 26.06
CA TYR A 79 7.29 8.10 26.23
C TYR A 79 7.91 7.10 27.24
N LEU A 80 7.09 6.32 27.94
CA LEU A 80 7.49 5.28 28.90
C LEU A 80 7.43 3.85 28.33
N TYR A 81 6.91 3.65 27.12
CA TYR A 81 6.85 2.35 26.43
C TYR A 81 7.33 2.51 24.99
N PRO A 82 8.02 1.53 24.38
CA PRO A 82 8.31 1.61 22.95
C PRO A 82 6.99 1.88 22.20
N PRO A 83 7.00 2.70 21.13
CA PRO A 83 5.79 3.09 20.42
C PRO A 83 4.94 1.86 20.16
N SER A 84 3.61 1.97 20.35
CA SER A 84 2.70 0.88 20.04
C SER A 84 3.04 0.47 18.62
N SER A 85 3.62 -0.73 18.48
CA SER A 85 4.51 -1.04 17.37
C SER A 85 3.73 -1.39 16.11
N TYR A 86 2.60 -0.73 15.91
CA TYR A 86 1.59 -1.01 14.91
C TYR A 86 1.56 0.11 13.89
N ILE A 87 1.44 -0.28 12.63
CA ILE A 87 1.50 0.66 11.53
C ILE A 87 0.20 1.46 11.45
N HIS A 88 0.32 2.79 11.32
CA HIS A 88 -0.80 3.68 11.04
C HIS A 88 -1.08 3.74 9.54
N SER A 89 -0.03 3.99 8.75
CA SER A 89 -0.11 4.05 7.30
C SER A 89 1.16 3.62 6.61
N GLU A 90 1.00 3.19 5.36
CA GLU A 90 2.11 2.86 4.47
C GLU A 90 1.96 3.62 3.16
N THR A 91 3.06 4.21 2.71
CA THR A 91 3.10 5.00 1.47
C THR A 91 4.12 4.44 0.50
N ILE A 92 3.70 4.23 -0.76
CA ILE A 92 4.58 4.05 -1.90
C ILE A 92 4.60 5.35 -2.68
N GLU A 93 5.78 5.89 -2.95
CA GLU A 93 5.96 7.02 -3.84
C GLU A 93 6.84 6.62 -5.03
N ILE A 94 6.39 6.95 -6.23
CA ILE A 94 7.17 6.82 -7.45
C ILE A 94 7.55 8.22 -7.94
N SER A 95 8.85 8.44 -8.09
CA SER A 95 9.42 9.69 -8.60
C SER A 95 9.89 9.54 -10.05
N LYS A 96 9.72 10.58 -10.86
CA LYS A 96 10.26 10.70 -12.23
C LYS A 96 9.86 9.60 -13.21
N GLU A 97 8.73 8.92 -12.97
CA GLU A 97 8.15 7.94 -13.90
C GLU A 97 6.71 8.32 -14.27
N PRO A 98 6.50 9.14 -15.32
CA PRO A 98 5.18 9.68 -15.65
C PRO A 98 4.15 8.60 -16.06
N GLN A 99 4.62 7.39 -16.37
CA GLN A 99 3.79 6.24 -16.73
C GLN A 99 3.16 5.57 -15.49
N ILE A 100 3.71 5.79 -14.29
CA ILE A 100 3.18 5.25 -13.04
C ILE A 100 2.56 6.40 -12.26
N LYS A 101 1.30 6.69 -12.59
CA LYS A 101 0.43 7.55 -11.77
C LYS A 101 -0.56 6.69 -11.02
N PHE A 102 -0.54 6.76 -9.70
CA PHE A 102 -1.45 6.00 -8.86
C PHE A 102 -2.89 6.44 -9.07
N SER A 103 -3.60 5.64 -9.85
CA SER A 103 -5.03 5.74 -10.04
C SER A 103 -5.61 4.34 -10.21
N GLN A 104 -6.90 4.18 -9.90
CA GLN A 104 -7.61 2.90 -10.08
C GLN A 104 -7.64 2.41 -11.54
N LYS A 105 -7.35 3.31 -12.49
CA LYS A 105 -7.37 3.08 -13.95
C LYS A 105 -5.98 2.81 -14.55
N THR A 106 -4.91 3.04 -13.80
CA THR A 106 -3.54 2.87 -14.30
C THR A 106 -3.08 1.43 -14.07
N ASP A 107 -3.02 0.62 -15.13
CA ASP A 107 -2.66 -0.81 -15.01
C ASP A 107 -1.28 -1.01 -14.38
N GLN A 108 -0.28 -0.18 -14.74
CA GLN A 108 1.07 -0.25 -14.18
C GLN A 108 1.07 -0.01 -12.67
N ALA A 109 0.28 0.97 -12.18
CA ALA A 109 0.17 1.26 -10.76
C ALA A 109 -0.51 0.11 -10.00
N ILE A 110 -1.59 -0.47 -10.57
CA ILE A 110 -2.26 -1.62 -9.97
C ILE A 110 -1.35 -2.85 -9.95
N GLN A 111 -0.57 -3.06 -11.00
CA GLN A 111 0.41 -4.14 -11.06
C GLN A 111 1.51 -3.97 -10.00
N LEU A 112 2.00 -2.74 -9.81
CA LEU A 112 2.95 -2.43 -8.73
C LEU A 112 2.40 -2.74 -7.33
N VAL A 113 1.16 -2.30 -7.03
CA VAL A 113 0.48 -2.61 -5.76
C VAL A 113 0.35 -4.13 -5.58
N LYS A 114 0.01 -4.86 -6.65
CA LYS A 114 -0.11 -6.32 -6.63
C LYS A 114 1.23 -7.01 -6.36
N ASP A 115 2.31 -6.53 -6.94
CA ASP A 115 3.64 -7.12 -6.81
C ASP A 115 4.24 -6.88 -5.43
N ILE A 116 4.03 -5.69 -4.87
CA ILE A 116 4.45 -5.37 -3.50
C ILE A 116 3.60 -6.17 -2.50
N TYR A 117 2.28 -6.02 -2.55
CA TYR A 117 1.37 -6.61 -1.58
C TYR A 117 0.87 -7.98 -2.03
N ASN A 118 -0.21 -7.99 -2.81
CA ASN A 118 -0.83 -9.15 -3.44
C ASN A 118 -2.07 -8.72 -4.25
N THR A 119 -2.68 -9.68 -4.95
CA THR A 119 -3.93 -9.49 -5.71
C THR A 119 -5.12 -9.01 -4.87
N LYS A 120 -5.19 -9.37 -3.59
CA LYS A 120 -6.31 -9.00 -2.71
C LYS A 120 -6.31 -7.49 -2.46
N ILE A 121 -5.16 -6.93 -2.08
CA ILE A 121 -4.99 -5.47 -1.85
C ILE A 121 -5.15 -4.69 -3.15
N ALA A 122 -4.51 -5.14 -4.23
CA ALA A 122 -4.63 -4.48 -5.54
C ALA A 122 -6.08 -4.42 -6.04
N ASN A 123 -6.87 -5.49 -5.84
CA ASN A 123 -8.28 -5.51 -6.20
C ASN A 123 -9.15 -4.64 -5.29
N ASP A 124 -8.85 -4.58 -3.99
CA ASP A 124 -9.57 -3.71 -3.06
C ASP A 124 -9.36 -2.23 -3.42
N TYR A 125 -8.13 -1.83 -3.74
CA TYR A 125 -7.83 -0.50 -4.26
C TYR A 125 -8.46 -0.25 -5.63
N ARG A 126 -8.32 -1.15 -6.61
CA ARG A 126 -8.91 -0.98 -7.95
C ARG A 126 -10.44 -0.80 -7.91
N ARG A 127 -11.11 -1.43 -6.95
CA ARG A 127 -12.57 -1.41 -6.81
C ARG A 127 -13.09 -0.49 -5.71
N SER A 128 -12.21 0.24 -5.01
CA SER A 128 -12.63 1.17 -3.98
C SER A 128 -13.52 2.28 -4.53
N GLN A 129 -14.39 2.83 -3.70
CA GLN A 129 -15.26 3.93 -4.09
C GLN A 129 -14.51 5.26 -3.98
N TYR A 130 -14.66 6.13 -4.97
CA TYR A 130 -14.19 7.50 -4.86
C TYR A 130 -14.92 8.23 -3.72
N GLY A 131 -14.16 8.92 -2.88
CA GLY A 131 -14.67 9.72 -1.76
C GLY A 131 -14.65 11.20 -2.05
N ALA A 132 -13.44 11.76 -2.03
CA ALA A 132 -13.21 13.19 -2.09
C ALA A 132 -11.86 13.49 -2.76
N LYS A 133 -11.71 14.74 -3.21
CA LYS A 133 -10.42 15.29 -3.63
C LYS A 133 -10.20 16.63 -2.93
N ILE A 134 -9.16 16.73 -2.12
CA ILE A 134 -8.88 17.89 -1.27
C ILE A 134 -7.37 18.15 -1.32
N ASN A 135 -6.95 19.39 -1.60
CA ASN A 135 -5.53 19.78 -1.66
C ASN A 135 -4.63 18.86 -2.51
N GLY A 136 -5.13 18.39 -3.66
CA GLY A 136 -4.37 17.47 -4.53
C GLY A 136 -4.36 16.01 -4.08
N MET A 137 -4.81 15.71 -2.86
CA MET A 137 -5.04 14.36 -2.36
C MET A 137 -6.38 13.84 -2.86
N THR A 138 -6.42 12.60 -3.36
CA THR A 138 -7.66 11.91 -3.73
C THR A 138 -7.88 10.71 -2.80
N PHE A 139 -9.04 10.68 -2.17
CA PHE A 139 -9.42 9.70 -1.16
C PHE A 139 -10.34 8.65 -1.76
N TYR A 140 -10.05 7.38 -1.48
CA TYR A 140 -10.85 6.24 -1.88
C TYR A 140 -11.16 5.34 -0.69
N LYS A 141 -12.34 4.72 -0.72
CA LYS A 141 -12.83 3.82 0.32
C LYS A 141 -12.99 2.40 -0.22
N GLY A 142 -12.09 1.51 0.15
CA GLY A 142 -12.17 0.09 -0.17
C GLY A 142 -13.13 -0.65 0.76
N LYS A 143 -13.16 -1.97 0.63
CA LYS A 143 -13.85 -2.85 1.58
C LYS A 143 -12.95 -3.26 2.74
N LEU A 144 -11.64 -3.31 2.50
CA LEU A 144 -10.65 -3.72 3.50
C LEU A 144 -9.94 -2.49 4.09
N PHE A 145 -9.49 -1.60 3.22
CA PHE A 145 -8.71 -0.42 3.59
C PHE A 145 -9.23 0.83 2.90
N ALA A 146 -8.75 1.97 3.37
CA ALA A 146 -8.88 3.22 2.66
C ALA A 146 -7.56 3.57 1.97
N TYR A 147 -7.64 4.38 0.93
CA TYR A 147 -6.50 4.73 0.10
C TYR A 147 -6.46 6.23 -0.16
N ILE A 148 -5.27 6.79 -0.11
CA ILE A 148 -5.02 8.19 -0.46
C ILE A 148 -4.02 8.19 -1.61
N THR A 149 -4.25 9.05 -2.60
CA THR A 149 -3.29 9.24 -3.69
C THR A 149 -2.96 10.71 -3.82
N ILE A 150 -1.70 10.98 -4.11
CA ILE A 150 -1.19 12.34 -4.31
C ILE A 150 -0.43 12.35 -5.62
N ASP A 151 -0.88 13.18 -6.55
CA ASP A 151 -0.19 13.36 -7.82
C ASP A 151 0.39 14.77 -7.88
N SER A 152 1.70 14.85 -8.10
CA SER A 152 2.42 16.07 -8.44
C SER A 152 2.99 15.95 -9.86
N LYS A 153 3.71 16.99 -10.30
CA LYS A 153 4.34 16.99 -11.64
C LYS A 153 5.33 15.84 -11.80
N ASP A 154 6.13 15.59 -10.77
CA ASP A 154 7.28 14.69 -10.84
C ASP A 154 7.12 13.44 -9.97
N ASN A 155 6.17 13.42 -9.02
CA ASN A 155 5.93 12.30 -8.11
C ASN A 155 4.46 11.89 -8.10
N SER A 156 4.22 10.60 -7.92
CA SER A 156 2.89 10.05 -7.63
C SER A 156 3.01 9.12 -6.41
N SER A 157 2.13 9.32 -5.44
CA SER A 157 2.14 8.59 -4.17
C SER A 157 0.81 7.89 -3.96
N TRP A 158 0.88 6.70 -3.37
CA TRP A 158 -0.24 5.90 -2.94
C TRP A 158 -0.02 5.48 -1.50
N GLU A 159 -1.00 5.79 -0.67
CA GLU A 159 -1.01 5.49 0.75
C GLU A 159 -2.19 4.57 1.06
N ILE A 160 -1.96 3.60 1.93
CA ILE A 160 -2.97 2.71 2.49
C ILE A 160 -3.12 2.99 3.98
N ILE A 161 -4.37 3.13 4.43
CA ILE A 161 -4.74 3.45 5.81
C ILE A 161 -5.87 2.55 6.30
N HIS A 162 -6.09 2.52 7.61
CA HIS A 162 -7.27 1.85 8.16
C HIS A 162 -8.58 2.45 7.63
N LEU A 163 -9.55 1.57 7.37
CA LEU A 163 -10.86 1.97 6.86
C LEU A 163 -11.63 2.90 7.83
N ASN A 164 -11.42 2.75 9.15
CA ASN A 164 -12.06 3.59 10.17
C ASN A 164 -11.45 5.00 10.26
N SER A 165 -10.20 5.18 9.83
CA SER A 165 -9.52 6.49 9.78
C SER A 165 -9.93 7.33 8.57
N TRP A 166 -10.58 6.74 7.57
CA TRP A 166 -10.88 7.40 6.28
C TRP A 166 -11.60 8.75 6.40
N GLN A 167 -12.63 8.84 7.26
CA GLN A 167 -13.38 10.08 7.42
C GLN A 167 -12.55 11.14 8.15
N GLN A 168 -11.78 10.72 9.16
CA GLN A 168 -10.87 11.59 9.90
C GLN A 168 -9.81 12.20 8.97
N GLU A 169 -9.20 11.40 8.08
CA GLU A 169 -8.20 11.91 7.13
C GLU A 169 -8.79 12.92 6.14
N ILE A 170 -10.02 12.70 5.69
CA ILE A 170 -10.73 13.69 4.86
C ILE A 170 -10.93 15.00 5.63
N ASP A 171 -11.31 14.94 6.90
CA ASP A 171 -11.59 16.13 7.69
C ASP A 171 -10.29 16.86 8.07
N ASN A 172 -9.20 16.14 8.37
CA ASN A 172 -7.85 16.70 8.54
C ASN A 172 -7.37 17.42 7.27
N ALA A 173 -7.59 16.82 6.10
CA ALA A 173 -7.25 17.43 4.80
C ALA A 173 -8.07 18.71 4.54
N LYS A 174 -9.34 18.76 4.95
CA LYS A 174 -10.14 19.99 4.88
C LYS A 174 -9.58 21.06 5.81
N LEU A 175 -9.32 20.73 7.08
CA LEU A 175 -8.83 21.70 8.07
C LEU A 175 -7.52 22.34 7.62
N SER A 176 -6.56 21.53 7.15
CA SER A 176 -5.30 22.04 6.60
C SER A 176 -5.51 22.92 5.35
N SER A 177 -6.52 22.65 4.51
CA SER A 177 -6.89 23.51 3.38
C SER A 177 -7.43 24.88 3.80
N PHE A 178 -8.11 24.96 4.95
CA PHE A 178 -8.64 26.22 5.49
C PHE A 178 -7.53 27.07 6.11
N ILE A 179 -6.60 26.46 6.86
CA ILE A 179 -5.50 27.16 7.53
C ILE A 179 -4.51 27.75 6.52
N LEU A 180 -4.30 27.09 5.36
CA LEU A 180 -3.39 27.54 4.31
C LEU A 180 -4.00 28.58 3.34
N LYS A 181 -5.23 29.04 3.57
CA LYS A 181 -5.77 30.24 2.91
C LYS A 181 -5.62 31.43 3.87
N PRO A 182 -4.45 32.11 3.92
CA PRO A 182 -4.40 33.38 4.62
C PRO A 182 -5.37 34.34 3.93
N ASN A 183 -6.13 35.07 4.74
CA ASN A 183 -6.96 36.20 4.32
C ASN A 183 -6.23 37.03 3.25
N MET A 184 -6.63 36.87 1.99
CA MET A 184 -6.39 37.90 0.98
C MET A 184 -7.57 38.86 1.09
N GLY A 185 -7.49 39.73 2.09
CA GLY A 185 -8.30 40.94 2.23
C GLY A 185 -7.39 42.15 2.15
#